data_AF-A0A1A1VCH6-F1
#
_entry.id   AF-A0A1A1VCH6-F1
#
_cell.length_a   1.000
_cell.length_b   1.000
_cell.length_c   1.000
_cell.angle_alpha   90.00
_cell.angle_beta   90.00
_cell.angle_gamma   90.00
#
_symmetry.space_group_name_H-M   'P 1'
#
loop_
_entity.id
_entity.type
_entity.pdbx_description
1 polymer ?
#
loop_
_entity_poly.entity_id
_entity_poly.type
_entity_poly.pdbx_seq_one_letter_code
_entity_poly.pdbx_strand_id
1 'polypeptide(L)' 'MATGELDSSDIEKGVGFSRFVDTFAARALLYDDYFAAAGQAGLRQVVIVASGLDSRAYRLPWC' A
#
# COMPACT_ATOMS: atom_id res chain seq x y z
N MET A 1 5.44 33.80 3.17
CA MET A 1 4.50 32.91 2.47
C MET A 1 5.29 31.70 2.03
N ALA A 2 4.87 30.48 2.37
CA ALA A 2 5.57 29.27 1.89
C ALA A 2 5.12 29.02 0.45
N THR A 3 6.06 29.10 -0.50
CA THR A 3 5.80 29.09 -1.96
C THR A 3 5.39 27.72 -2.51
N GLY A 4 5.28 26.67 -1.68
CA GLY A 4 4.75 25.36 -2.10
C GLY A 4 5.62 24.56 -3.08
N GLU A 5 6.70 25.14 -3.59
CA GLU A 5 7.68 24.46 -4.43
C GLU A 5 8.51 23.51 -3.57
N LEU A 6 8.28 22.20 -3.71
CA LEU A 6 9.15 21.17 -3.16
C LEU A 6 10.11 20.74 -4.26
N ASP A 7 11.40 21.03 -4.10
CA ASP A 7 12.44 20.49 -4.97
C ASP A 7 12.56 18.99 -4.71
N SER A 8 12.38 18.19 -5.77
CA SER A 8 12.59 16.75 -5.74
C SER A 8 14.00 16.36 -5.25
N SER A 9 15.00 17.22 -5.42
CA SER A 9 16.36 17.00 -4.91
C SER A 9 16.48 17.06 -3.38
N ASP A 10 15.55 17.73 -2.69
CA ASP A 10 15.50 17.81 -1.23
C ASP A 10 14.81 16.57 -0.62
N ILE A 11 13.90 15.94 -1.38
CA ILE A 11 13.26 14.67 -1.05
C ILE A 11 14.27 13.51 -1.08
N GLU A 12 15.24 13.58 -1.98
CA GLU A 12 16.28 12.55 -2.16
C GLU A 12 17.42 12.62 -1.12
N LYS A 13 17.73 13.80 -0.59
CA LYS A 13 18.84 13.98 0.39
C LYS A 13 18.47 13.60 1.82
N GLY A 14 17.19 13.59 2.17
CA GLY A 14 16.70 13.10 3.45
C GLY A 14 16.46 11.59 3.40
N VAL A 15 16.90 10.84 4.42
CA VAL A 15 16.45 9.46 4.60
C VAL A 15 14.93 9.49 4.81
N GLY A 16 14.15 9.35 3.74
CA GLY A 16 12.72 9.62 3.85
C GLY A 16 11.89 8.94 2.78
N PHE A 17 12.00 9.37 1.53
CA PHE A 17 10.96 9.03 0.56
C PHE A 17 11.13 7.65 -0.09
N SER A 18 12.34 7.28 -0.55
CA SER A 18 12.56 5.95 -1.14
C SER A 18 12.24 4.82 -0.14
N ARG A 19 12.70 4.94 1.12
CA ARG A 19 12.37 3.96 2.17
C ARG A 19 10.88 3.95 2.52
N PHE A 20 10.20 5.10 2.47
CA PHE A 20 8.76 5.17 2.63
C PHE A 20 8.05 4.42 1.50
N VAL A 21 8.41 4.69 0.24
CA VAL A 21 7.87 3.99 -0.93
C VAL A 21 8.07 2.48 -0.81
N ASP A 22 9.29 2.03 -0.50
CA ASP A 22 9.60 0.60 -0.31
C ASP A 22 8.77 -0.02 0.81
N THR A 23 8.60 0.71 1.92
CA THR A 23 7.81 0.24 3.06
C THR A 23 6.34 0.07 2.69
N PHE A 24 5.75 1.04 1.98
CA PHE A 24 4.35 0.95 1.55
C PHE A 24 4.17 -0.10 0.46
N ALA A 25 5.13 -0.27 -0.45
CA ALA A 25 5.12 -1.32 -1.46
C ALA A 25 5.20 -2.71 -0.83
N ALA A 26 6.16 -2.93 0.09
CA ALA A 26 6.32 -4.20 0.80
C ALA A 26 5.09 -4.53 1.64
N ARG A 27 4.54 -3.53 2.35
CA ARG A 27 3.28 -3.69 3.09
C ARG A 27 2.14 -4.06 2.15
N ALA A 28 2.06 -3.44 0.97
CA ALA A 28 0.99 -3.72 0.03
C ALA A 28 1.04 -5.18 -0.46
N LEU A 29 2.23 -5.63 -0.88
CA LEU A 29 2.49 -6.99 -1.35
C LEU A 29 2.15 -8.04 -0.30
N LEU A 30 2.61 -7.84 0.96
CA LEU A 30 2.35 -8.76 2.05
C LEU A 30 0.85 -9.07 2.22
N TYR A 31 0.01 -8.03 2.25
CA TYR A 31 -1.43 -8.22 2.44
C TYR A 31 -2.11 -8.81 1.21
N ASP A 32 -1.61 -8.51 0.01
CA ASP A 32 -2.13 -9.11 -1.22
C ASP A 32 -1.88 -10.62 -1.23
N ASP A 33 -0.66 -11.04 -0.92
CA ASP A 33 -0.30 -12.45 -0.81
C ASP A 33 -1.09 -13.16 0.29
N TYR A 34 -1.29 -12.48 1.43
CA TYR A 34 -2.12 -13.00 2.52
C TYR A 34 -3.57 -13.23 2.07
N PHE A 35 -4.20 -12.27 1.40
CA PHE A 35 -5.58 -12.43 0.94
C PHE A 35 -5.70 -13.47 -0.17
N ALA A 36 -4.71 -13.57 -1.07
CA ALA A 36 -4.65 -14.63 -2.06
C ALA A 36 -4.60 -16.02 -1.39
N ALA A 37 -3.71 -16.20 -0.41
CA ALA A 37 -3.60 -17.44 0.34
C ALA A 37 -4.88 -17.77 1.14
N ALA A 38 -5.50 -16.77 1.77
CA ALA A 38 -6.78 -16.91 2.45
C ALA A 38 -7.90 -17.39 1.51
N GLY A 39 -7.96 -16.84 0.30
CA GLY A 39 -8.89 -17.29 -0.74
C GLY A 39 -8.63 -18.74 -1.16
N GLN A 40 -7.36 -19.12 -1.37
CA GLN A 40 -6.99 -20.51 -1.68
C GLN A 40 -7.32 -21.50 -0.54
N ALA A 41 -7.30 -21.04 0.71
CA ALA A 41 -7.74 -21.81 1.87
C ALA A 41 -9.28 -21.90 2.00
N GLY A 42 -10.04 -21.27 1.09
CA GLY A 42 -11.50 -21.33 1.05
C GLY A 42 -12.20 -20.24 1.86
N LEU A 43 -11.50 -19.23 2.38
CA LEU A 43 -12.14 -18.10 3.05
C LEU A 43 -12.83 -17.21 2.01
N ARG A 44 -14.12 -16.93 2.22
CA ARG A 44 -14.97 -16.16 1.28
C ARG A 44 -15.40 -14.80 1.81
N GLN A 45 -14.93 -14.40 3.00
CA GLN A 45 -15.24 -13.10 3.60
C GLN A 45 -13.97 -12.45 4.15
N VAL A 46 -13.75 -11.20 3.76
CA VAL A 46 -12.63 -10.37 4.20
C VAL A 46 -13.17 -9.01 4.66
N VAL A 47 -12.66 -8.51 5.78
CA VAL A 47 -13.01 -7.20 6.32
C VAL A 47 -11.72 -6.38 6.48
N ILE A 48 -11.62 -5.25 5.77
CA ILE A 48 -10.51 -4.31 5.91
C ILE A 48 -10.97 -3.17 6.81
N VAL A 49 -10.55 -3.19 8.07
CA VAL A 49 -10.88 -2.14 9.05
C VAL A 49 -10.06 -0.89 8.75
N ALA A 50 -10.72 0.27 8.81
CA ALA A 50 -10.11 1.57 8.46
C ALA A 50 -9.51 1.58 7.05
N SER A 51 -10.29 1.12 6.06
CA SER A 51 -9.82 0.91 4.68
C SER A 51 -9.25 2.15 4.00
N GLY A 52 -9.73 3.36 4.32
CA GLY A 52 -9.18 4.60 3.74
C GLY A 52 -9.13 4.56 2.21
N LEU A 53 -7.93 4.71 1.63
CA LEU A 53 -7.68 4.66 0.18
C LEU A 53 -7.32 3.25 -0.33
N ASP A 54 -7.65 2.20 0.41
CA ASP A 54 -7.39 0.81 0.00
C ASP A 54 -8.28 0.42 -1.19
N SER A 55 -7.64 0.11 -2.33
CA SER A 55 -8.30 -0.27 -3.57
C SER A 55 -8.40 -1.80 -3.78
N ARG A 56 -7.99 -2.63 -2.81
CA ARG A 56 -7.95 -4.10 -2.95
C ARG A 56 -9.27 -4.72 -3.35
N ALA A 57 -10.37 -4.19 -2.83
CA ALA A 57 -11.72 -4.65 -3.20
C ALA A 57 -11.98 -4.57 -4.71
N TYR A 58 -11.31 -3.65 -5.42
CA TYR A 58 -11.49 -3.41 -6.85
C TYR A 58 -10.39 -4.00 -7.74
N ARG A 59 -9.18 -4.26 -7.21
CA ARG A 59 -8.04 -4.72 -8.02
C ARG A 59 -7.62 -6.17 -7.80
N LEU A 60 -7.93 -6.76 -6.64
CA LEU A 60 -7.58 -8.16 -6.39
C LEU A 60 -8.59 -9.09 -7.09
N PRO A 61 -8.12 -10.20 -7.71
CA PRO A 61 -9.00 -11.18 -8.35
C PRO A 61 -9.63 -12.09 -7.29
N TRP A 62 -10.70 -11.61 -6.65
CA TRP A 62 -11.48 -12.40 -5.68
C TRP A 62 -12.12 -13.61 -6.38
N CYS A 63 -11.98 -14.80 -5.79
CA CYS A 63 -12.58 -16.06 -6.27
C CYS A 63 -13.53 -16.69 -5.25
#